data_AF-D2RSI1-F1
#
_entry.id   AF-D2RSI1-F1
#
_cell.length_a   1.000
_cell.length_b   1.000
_cell.length_c   1.000
_cell.angle_alpha   90.00
_cell.angle_beta   90.00
_cell.angle_gamma   90.00
#
_symmetry.space_group_name_H-M   'P 1'
#
loop_
_entity.id
_entity.type
_entity.pdbx_description
1 polymer ?
#
loop_
_entity_poly.entity_id
_entity_poly.type
_entity_poly.pdbx_seq_one_letter_code
_entity_poly.pdbx_strand_id
1 'polypeptide(L)'
;MVAVQSYQIFLERGLFGCVKNWVNMKTERPSLDAVYGLLSESRCRYLLYYFLKSNHANIESVSLQIAAWEQGESIEAVTEAQKQRVTTSLVHSHLPKLEDHGLIEHDSRTGDVIVSSEFDEVSETVRQARASEDEITITGSSMESFLYSESVPSSNRERQ
;
A
#
# COMPACT_ATOMS: atom_id res chain seq x y z
N MET A 1 14.38 19.17 22.19
CA MET A 1 15.46 18.58 21.37
C MET A 1 15.14 17.12 21.16
N VAL A 2 14.43 16.80 20.08
CA VAL A 2 14.07 15.42 19.72
C VAL A 2 15.19 14.94 18.79
N ALA A 3 16.10 14.16 19.33
CA ALA A 3 17.28 13.69 18.62
C ALA A 3 17.36 12.16 18.73
N VAL A 4 17.10 11.52 17.59
CA VAL A 4 17.81 10.34 17.13
C VAL A 4 17.69 9.09 18.01
N GLN A 5 16.58 8.35 17.87
CA GLN A 5 16.59 6.89 18.02
C GLN A 5 16.72 6.24 16.63
N SER A 6 17.68 6.74 15.85
CA SER A 6 18.06 6.18 14.56
C SER A 6 19.31 5.31 14.73
N TYR A 7 19.26 4.13 14.11
CA TYR A 7 20.35 3.19 13.83
C TYR A 7 20.76 2.24 14.96
N GLN A 8 20.26 1.00 14.93
CA GLN A 8 21.06 -0.25 14.79
C GLN A 8 20.32 -1.47 15.35
N ILE A 9 19.73 -2.29 14.46
CA ILE A 9 19.73 -3.77 14.49
C ILE A 9 19.44 -4.20 13.03
N PHE A 10 20.18 -5.02 12.29
CA PHE A 10 21.48 -5.63 12.42
C PHE A 10 21.76 -6.28 11.04
N LEU A 11 22.88 -5.91 10.43
CA LEU A 11 23.44 -6.48 9.22
C LEU A 11 24.02 -7.87 9.56
N GLU A 12 23.22 -8.93 9.44
CA GLU A 12 23.73 -10.29 9.35
C GLU A 12 22.86 -11.18 8.46
N ARG A 13 23.35 -11.42 7.23
CA ARG A 13 23.59 -12.75 6.62
C ARG A 13 23.53 -12.65 5.09
N GLY A 14 24.69 -12.34 4.50
CA GLY A 14 25.01 -12.56 3.09
C GLY A 14 25.07 -14.04 2.71
N LEU A 15 23.99 -14.78 2.97
CA LEU A 15 23.83 -16.19 2.62
C LEU A 15 22.37 -16.62 2.44
N PHE A 16 21.44 -15.66 2.24
CA PHE A 16 20.01 -15.95 2.08
C PHE A 16 19.47 -15.84 0.64
N GLY A 17 20.33 -15.55 -0.35
CA GLY A 17 19.92 -15.58 -1.76
C GLY A 17 19.69 -16.99 -2.32
N CYS A 18 20.26 -18.04 -1.71
CA CYS A 18 20.26 -19.39 -2.28
C CYS A 18 19.37 -20.40 -1.52
N VAL A 19 18.96 -20.11 -0.27
CA VAL A 19 18.17 -21.05 0.56
C VAL A 19 16.68 -20.69 0.61
N LYS A 20 16.27 -19.45 0.28
CA LYS A 20 14.86 -19.06 0.20
C LYS A 20 14.11 -19.65 -1.01
N ASN A 21 14.75 -20.51 -1.80
CA ASN A 21 14.18 -21.12 -3.00
C ASN A 21 13.52 -22.50 -2.75
N TRP A 22 13.38 -22.95 -1.49
CA TRP A 22 12.87 -24.31 -1.17
C TRP A 22 11.59 -24.32 -0.31
N VAL A 23 10.99 -23.16 0.00
CA VAL A 23 9.66 -23.07 0.67
C VAL A 23 8.70 -22.13 -0.10
N ASN A 24 8.79 -22.08 -1.43
CA ASN A 24 7.76 -21.39 -2.23
C ASN A 24 7.26 -22.27 -3.38
N MET A 25 6.89 -23.51 -3.03
CA MET A 25 5.97 -24.31 -3.85
C MET A 25 4.53 -23.90 -3.52
N LYS A 26 4.17 -22.66 -3.89
CA LYS A 26 2.78 -22.22 -4.05
C LYS A 26 2.70 -21.19 -5.18
N THR A 27 2.81 -21.68 -6.41
CA THR A 27 2.18 -21.07 -7.59
C THR A 27 0.66 -21.30 -7.49
N GLU A 28 0.05 -20.85 -6.41
CA GLU A 28 -1.40 -20.74 -6.31
C GLU A 28 -1.69 -19.26 -6.55
N ARG A 29 -2.53 -18.99 -7.55
CA ARG A 29 -3.03 -17.63 -7.84
C ARG A 29 -3.33 -16.92 -6.53
N PRO A 30 -2.86 -15.67 -6.33
CA PRO A 30 -3.13 -14.95 -5.10
C PRO A 30 -4.65 -14.90 -4.88
N SER A 31 -5.10 -15.40 -3.73
CA SER A 31 -6.51 -15.42 -3.43
C SER A 31 -7.04 -13.99 -3.36
N LEU A 32 -8.34 -13.82 -3.62
CA LEU A 32 -8.97 -12.50 -3.55
C LEU A 32 -8.75 -11.83 -2.18
N ASP A 33 -8.84 -12.60 -1.09
CA ASP A 33 -8.57 -12.12 0.27
C ASP A 33 -7.11 -11.65 0.45
N ALA A 34 -6.15 -12.35 -0.15
CA ALA A 34 -4.74 -11.94 -0.11
C ALA A 34 -4.53 -10.62 -0.87
N VAL A 35 -5.13 -10.48 -2.06
CA VAL A 35 -5.07 -9.25 -2.85
C VAL A 35 -5.68 -8.07 -2.09
N TYR A 36 -6.86 -8.25 -1.46
CA TYR A 36 -7.45 -7.20 -0.63
C TYR A 36 -6.61 -6.90 0.62
N GLY A 37 -5.95 -7.90 1.21
CA GLY A 37 -4.98 -7.71 2.28
C GLY A 37 -3.82 -6.80 1.84
N LEU A 38 -3.24 -7.07 0.66
CA LEU A 38 -2.18 -6.23 0.08
C LEU A 38 -2.68 -4.82 -0.24
N LEU A 39 -3.88 -4.68 -0.80
CA LEU A 39 -4.51 -3.40 -1.10
C LEU A 39 -4.87 -2.62 0.17
N SER A 40 -5.05 -3.28 1.32
CA SER A 40 -5.32 -2.61 2.59
C SER A 40 -4.09 -1.83 3.10
N GLU A 41 -2.88 -2.19 2.66
CA GLU A 41 -1.64 -1.46 2.97
C GLU A 41 -1.39 -0.34 1.96
N SER A 42 -1.46 0.93 2.40
CA SER A 42 -1.36 2.11 1.53
C SER A 42 -0.15 2.11 0.59
N ARG A 43 1.03 1.73 1.08
CA ARG A 43 2.27 1.68 0.28
C ARG A 43 2.32 0.51 -0.70
N CYS A 44 1.84 -0.67 -0.32
CA CYS A 44 1.68 -1.79 -1.26
C CYS A 44 0.73 -1.38 -2.39
N ARG A 45 -0.38 -0.74 -2.03
CA ARG A 45 -1.36 -0.26 -3.00
C ARG A 45 -0.79 0.77 -3.97
N TYR A 46 -0.06 1.77 -3.48
CA TYR A 46 0.63 2.73 -4.35
C TYR A 46 1.64 2.07 -5.28
N LEU A 47 2.38 1.07 -4.78
CA LEU A 47 3.29 0.30 -5.61
C LEU A 47 2.55 -0.46 -6.73
N LEU A 48 1.42 -1.11 -6.42
CA LEU A 48 0.58 -1.77 -7.42
C LEU A 48 0.00 -0.76 -8.43
N TYR A 49 -0.37 0.45 -7.99
CA TYR A 49 -0.85 1.52 -8.87
C TYR A 49 0.22 2.06 -9.82
N TYR A 50 1.47 2.05 -9.38
CA TYR A 50 2.61 2.36 -10.24
C TYR A 50 2.71 1.31 -11.36
N PHE A 51 2.65 0.04 -10.98
CA PHE A 51 2.81 -1.08 -11.89
C PHE A 51 1.63 -1.28 -12.88
N LEU A 52 0.48 -0.65 -12.64
CA LEU A 52 -0.59 -0.57 -13.65
C LEU A 52 -0.17 0.14 -14.96
N LYS A 53 0.86 1.01 -14.91
CA LYS A 53 1.31 1.82 -16.06
C LYS A 53 2.68 1.39 -16.58
N SER A 54 3.41 0.55 -15.86
CA SER A 54 4.79 0.22 -16.15
C SER A 54 5.07 -1.17 -15.62
N ASN A 55 5.72 -2.03 -16.40
CA ASN A 55 5.97 -3.41 -15.98
C ASN A 55 7.35 -3.59 -15.32
N HIS A 56 8.14 -2.53 -15.28
CA HIS A 56 9.49 -2.51 -14.75
C HIS A 56 9.73 -1.15 -14.09
N ALA A 57 10.38 -1.16 -12.93
CA ALA A 57 10.78 0.05 -12.22
C ALA A 57 12.08 -0.18 -11.46
N ASN A 58 12.86 0.88 -11.28
CA ASN A 58 13.92 0.87 -10.28
C ASN A 58 13.35 1.33 -8.93
N ILE A 59 13.79 0.71 -7.84
CA ILE A 59 13.28 0.97 -6.50
C ILE A 59 13.46 2.43 -6.07
N GLU A 60 14.54 3.09 -6.50
CA GLU A 60 14.79 4.50 -6.20
C GLU A 60 13.72 5.39 -6.86
N SER A 61 13.37 5.06 -8.11
CA SER A 61 12.37 5.79 -8.89
C SER A 61 10.95 5.57 -8.38
N VAL A 62 10.63 4.33 -8.00
CA VAL A 62 9.30 3.99 -7.48
C VAL A 62 9.10 4.60 -6.09
N SER A 63 10.14 4.61 -5.26
CA SER A 63 10.12 5.20 -3.93
C SER A 63 9.91 6.70 -3.99
N LEU A 64 10.58 7.37 -4.94
CA LEU A 64 10.41 8.79 -5.18
C LEU A 64 8.98 9.12 -5.63
N GLN A 65 8.43 8.34 -6.56
CA GLN A 65 7.04 8.51 -7.01
C GLN A 65 6.02 8.30 -5.89
N ILE A 66 6.21 7.26 -5.08
CA ILE A 66 5.32 6.95 -3.96
C ILE A 66 5.42 8.04 -2.88
N ALA A 67 6.62 8.53 -2.57
CA ALA A 67 6.81 9.64 -1.66
C ALA A 67 6.07 10.90 -2.12
N ALA A 68 6.11 11.21 -3.43
CA ALA A 68 5.36 12.32 -4.01
C ALA A 68 3.84 12.14 -3.82
N TRP A 69 3.31 10.93 -4.08
CA TRP A 69 1.89 10.63 -3.85
C TRP A 69 1.49 10.70 -2.38
N GLU A 70 2.33 10.23 -1.45
CA GLU A 70 2.05 10.30 -0.01
C GLU A 70 1.96 11.73 0.52
N GLN A 71 2.72 12.67 -0.06
CA GLN A 71 2.71 14.07 0.35
C GLN A 71 1.73 14.92 -0.47
N GLY A 72 1.24 14.40 -1.60
CA GLY A 72 0.44 15.19 -2.55
C GLY A 72 1.25 16.29 -3.25
N GLU A 73 2.55 16.05 -3.43
CA GLU A 73 3.50 17.04 -3.97
C GLU A 73 4.09 16.57 -5.31
N SER A 74 4.83 17.46 -5.98
CA SER A 74 5.60 17.07 -7.16
C SER A 74 6.84 16.25 -6.77
N ILE A 75 7.31 15.42 -7.69
CA ILE A 75 8.53 14.61 -7.50
C ILE A 75 9.74 15.48 -7.13
N GLU A 76 9.84 16.69 -7.70
CA GLU A 76 10.95 17.63 -7.46
C GLU A 76 10.94 18.23 -6.04
N ALA A 77 9.77 18.27 -5.39
CA ALA A 77 9.63 18.75 -4.01
C ALA A 77 9.98 17.68 -2.96
N VAL A 78 10.07 16.41 -3.37
CA VAL A 78 10.36 15.30 -2.46
C VAL A 78 11.80 15.39 -1.97
N THR A 79 11.95 15.40 -0.65
CA THR A 79 13.26 15.36 0.00
C THR A 79 13.85 13.95 -0.01
N GLU A 80 15.18 13.84 -0.05
CA GLU A 80 15.88 12.55 0.08
C GLU A 80 15.48 11.79 1.35
N ALA A 81 15.17 12.49 2.45
CA ALA A 81 14.73 11.86 3.69
C ALA A 81 13.32 11.24 3.58
N GLN A 82 12.40 11.82 2.79
CA GLN A 82 11.10 11.22 2.51
C GLN A 82 11.27 9.99 1.61
N LYS A 83 12.01 10.14 0.51
CA LYS A 83 12.33 9.05 -0.42
C LYS A 83 13.00 7.85 0.28
N GLN A 84 14.00 8.11 1.13
CA GLN A 84 14.71 7.04 1.86
C GLN A 84 13.79 6.28 2.82
N ARG A 85 12.86 6.98 3.48
CA ARG A 85 11.86 6.36 4.37
C ARG A 85 10.95 5.41 3.59
N VAL A 86 10.48 5.83 2.42
CA VAL A 86 9.67 4.98 1.53
C VAL A 86 10.48 3.79 1.03
N THR A 87 11.69 4.03 0.52
CA THR A 87 12.60 2.97 0.03
C THR A 87 12.80 1.87 1.07
N THR A 88 13.12 2.27 2.30
CA THR A 88 13.31 1.35 3.42
C THR A 88 12.05 0.53 3.71
N SER A 89 10.87 1.18 3.69
CA SER A 89 9.57 0.51 3.86
C SER A 89 9.30 -0.50 2.76
N LEU A 90 9.61 -0.15 1.50
CA LEU A 90 9.41 -1.03 0.35
C LEU A 90 10.29 -2.27 0.45
N VAL A 91 11.60 -2.10 0.64
CA VAL A 91 12.57 -3.22 0.72
C VAL A 91 12.23 -4.19 1.85
N HIS A 92 11.86 -3.68 3.02
CA HIS A 92 11.73 -4.54 4.20
C HIS A 92 10.32 -5.08 4.45
N SER A 93 9.28 -4.43 3.92
CA SER A 93 7.89 -4.81 4.21
C SER A 93 7.09 -5.13 2.96
N HIS A 94 7.11 -4.25 1.96
CA HIS A 94 6.12 -4.34 0.87
C HIS A 94 6.58 -5.25 -0.28
N LEU A 95 7.84 -5.11 -0.73
CA LEU A 95 8.38 -5.95 -1.81
C LEU A 95 8.41 -7.44 -1.44
N PRO A 96 8.87 -7.85 -0.23
CA PRO A 96 8.86 -9.26 0.14
C PRO A 96 7.45 -9.88 0.12
N LYS A 97 6.43 -9.14 0.57
CA LYS A 97 5.05 -9.63 0.54
C LYS A 97 4.54 -9.81 -0.89
N LEU A 98 4.86 -8.89 -1.79
CA LEU A 98 4.44 -9.00 -3.19
C LEU A 98 5.17 -10.14 -3.91
N GLU A 99 6.45 -10.37 -3.60
CA GLU A 99 7.20 -11.56 -4.05
C GLU A 99 6.62 -12.86 -3.50
N ASP A 100 6.23 -12.88 -2.21
CA ASP A 100 5.62 -14.06 -1.58
C ASP A 100 4.29 -14.47 -2.27
N HIS A 101 3.59 -13.51 -2.87
CA HIS A 101 2.39 -13.74 -3.68
C HIS A 101 2.68 -13.90 -5.18
N GLY A 102 3.94 -13.89 -5.58
CA GLY A 102 4.36 -14.05 -6.97
C GLY A 102 3.90 -12.93 -7.89
N LEU A 103 3.60 -11.73 -7.36
CA LEU A 103 3.11 -10.59 -8.15
C LEU A 103 4.25 -9.78 -8.79
N ILE A 104 5.43 -9.83 -8.20
CA ILE A 104 6.63 -9.13 -8.66
C ILE A 104 7.86 -10.01 -8.45
N GLU A 105 8.94 -9.64 -9.11
CA GLU A 105 10.30 -10.10 -8.87
C GLU A 105 11.19 -8.89 -8.58
N HIS A 106 11.99 -8.94 -7.50
CA HIS A 106 12.89 -7.85 -7.12
C HIS A 106 14.34 -8.30 -7.00
N ASP A 107 15.24 -7.69 -7.77
CA ASP A 107 16.69 -7.88 -7.63
C ASP A 107 17.26 -6.88 -6.62
N SER A 108 17.51 -7.34 -5.39
CA SER A 108 18.13 -6.54 -4.33
C SER A 108 19.52 -5.96 -4.64
N ARG A 109 20.23 -6.49 -5.65
CA ARG A 109 21.56 -6.03 -6.04
C ARG A 109 21.48 -4.84 -7.01
N THR A 110 20.52 -4.84 -7.93
CA THR A 110 20.33 -3.74 -8.89
C THR A 110 19.25 -2.75 -8.46
N GLY A 111 18.37 -3.18 -7.56
CA GLY A 111 17.16 -2.44 -7.17
C GLY A 111 16.06 -2.50 -8.20
N ASP A 112 16.14 -3.41 -9.18
CA ASP A 112 15.12 -3.52 -10.22
C ASP A 112 13.95 -4.35 -9.71
N VAL A 113 12.74 -3.91 -10.06
CA VAL A 113 11.48 -4.55 -9.73
C VAL A 113 10.69 -4.75 -11.02
N ILE A 114 10.29 -5.99 -11.26
CA ILE A 114 9.58 -6.41 -12.48
C ILE A 114 8.25 -7.04 -12.07
N VAL A 115 7.18 -6.70 -12.77
CA VAL A 115 5.89 -7.37 -12.56
C VAL A 115 5.93 -8.76 -13.18
N SER A 116 5.34 -9.73 -12.49
CA SER A 116 5.15 -11.07 -13.04
C SER A 116 3.89 -11.14 -13.91
N SER A 117 3.68 -12.28 -14.58
CA SER A 117 2.46 -12.56 -15.33
C SER A 117 1.20 -12.63 -14.45
N GLU A 118 1.37 -13.00 -13.19
CA GLU A 118 0.32 -13.17 -12.19
C GLU A 118 -0.30 -11.83 -11.80
N PHE A 119 0.43 -10.72 -11.98
CA PHE A 119 -0.10 -9.39 -11.80
C PHE A 119 -1.26 -9.07 -12.76
N ASP A 120 -1.25 -9.61 -13.98
CA ASP A 120 -2.30 -9.35 -14.96
C ASP A 120 -3.67 -9.83 -14.45
N GLU A 121 -3.69 -10.94 -13.71
CA GLU A 121 -4.92 -11.51 -13.13
C GLU A 121 -5.55 -10.60 -12.07
N VAL A 122 -4.73 -9.86 -11.33
CA VAL A 122 -5.18 -8.94 -10.26
C VAL A 122 -5.28 -7.49 -10.73
N SER A 123 -4.76 -7.17 -11.92
CA SER A 123 -4.68 -5.81 -12.45
C SER A 123 -6.04 -5.11 -12.48
N GLU A 124 -7.11 -5.84 -12.75
CA GLU A 124 -8.47 -5.29 -12.75
C GLU A 124 -8.95 -4.91 -11.34
N THR A 125 -8.73 -5.77 -10.35
CA THR A 125 -9.03 -5.44 -8.94
C THR A 125 -8.23 -4.23 -8.47
N VAL A 126 -6.96 -4.13 -8.88
CA VAL A 126 -6.12 -2.96 -8.56
C VAL A 126 -6.66 -1.70 -9.25
N ARG A 127 -7.11 -1.77 -10.51
CA ARG A 127 -7.77 -0.64 -11.20
C ARG A 127 -9.05 -0.19 -10.49
N GLN A 128 -9.89 -1.14 -10.10
CA GLN A 128 -11.14 -0.86 -9.38
C GLN A 128 -10.87 -0.19 -8.03
N ALA A 129 -9.90 -0.70 -7.27
CA ALA A 129 -9.49 -0.10 -6.00
C ALA A 129 -9.04 1.36 -6.19
N ARG A 130 -8.22 1.62 -7.21
CA ARG A 130 -7.76 2.99 -7.52
C ARG A 130 -8.93 3.93 -7.84
N ALA A 131 -9.84 3.49 -8.69
CA ALA A 131 -11.01 4.29 -9.07
C ALA A 131 -11.89 4.62 -7.86
N SER A 132 -12.03 3.69 -6.91
CA SER A 132 -12.80 3.92 -5.69
C SER A 132 -12.16 4.93 -4.73
N GLU A 133 -10.82 5.04 -4.72
CA GLU A 133 -10.13 6.01 -3.87
C GLU A 133 -10.22 7.44 -4.42
N ASP A 134 -10.21 7.57 -5.74
CA ASP A 134 -10.41 8.85 -6.42
C ASP A 134 -11.83 9.42 -6.18
N GLU A 135 -12.81 8.57 -5.82
CA GLU A 135 -14.19 8.97 -5.51
C GLU A 135 -14.44 9.30 -4.02
N ILE A 136 -13.50 8.98 -3.11
CA ILE A 136 -13.60 9.34 -1.68
C ILE A 136 -13.13 10.80 -1.50
N THR A 137 -13.83 11.74 -2.14
CA THR A 137 -13.83 13.14 -1.71
C THR A 137 -15.03 13.35 -0.80
N ILE A 138 -14.85 13.03 0.49
CA ILE A 138 -15.79 13.34 1.59
C ILE A 138 -17.24 12.83 1.36
N THR A 139 -17.47 11.55 1.67
CA THR A 139 -18.72 11.17 2.38
C THR A 139 -18.41 10.77 3.82
N GLY A 140 -17.35 11.35 4.40
CA GLY A 140 -17.15 11.47 5.84
C GLY A 140 -18.06 12.52 6.50
N SER A 141 -19.24 12.78 5.94
CA SER A 141 -20.28 13.63 6.52
C SER A 141 -21.66 13.18 6.05
N SER A 142 -22.02 11.93 6.31
CA SER A 142 -23.44 11.57 6.48
C SER A 142 -23.58 10.30 7.31
N MET A 143 -22.92 10.28 8.47
CA MET A 143 -23.25 9.37 9.57
C MET A 143 -23.69 10.19 10.80
N GLU A 144 -24.34 11.33 10.55
CA GLU A 144 -25.07 12.16 11.53
C GLU A 144 -26.44 12.54 10.93
N SER A 145 -27.12 11.58 10.31
CA SER A 145 -28.57 11.67 10.02
C SER A 145 -29.37 10.59 10.78
N PHE A 146 -28.70 9.78 11.61
CA PHE A 146 -29.31 8.80 12.50
C PHE A 146 -29.69 9.35 13.88
N LEU A 147 -29.64 10.67 14.08
CA LEU A 147 -30.51 11.34 15.04
C LEU A 147 -31.93 11.34 14.46
N TYR A 148 -32.48 10.13 14.32
CA TYR A 148 -33.91 9.91 14.31
C TYR A 148 -34.39 10.54 15.61
N SER A 149 -35.01 11.69 15.44
CA SER A 149 -35.79 12.31 16.48
C SER A 149 -36.80 11.25 16.91
N GLU A 150 -36.54 10.58 18.03
CA GLU A 150 -37.62 10.03 18.83
C GLU A 150 -38.58 11.20 18.99
N SER A 151 -39.70 11.13 18.26
CA SER A 151 -40.83 11.98 18.57
C SER A 151 -41.26 11.58 19.97
N VAL A 152 -40.78 12.33 20.95
CA VAL A 152 -41.28 12.26 22.32
C VAL A 152 -42.78 12.50 22.20
N PRO A 153 -43.65 11.55 22.59
CA PRO A 153 -45.06 11.86 22.66
C PRO A 153 -45.20 12.88 23.79
N SER A 154 -45.37 14.14 23.42
CA SER A 154 -45.78 15.19 24.35
C SER A 154 -47.20 14.89 24.81
N SER A 155 -47.32 13.99 25.79
CA SER A 155 -48.47 13.99 26.67
C SER A 155 -48.36 15.25 27.51
N ASN A 156 -49.21 16.23 27.26
CA ASN A 156 -49.67 17.08 28.34
C ASN A 156 -51.17 17.31 28.21
N ARG A 157 -51.89 16.68 29.13
CA ARG A 157 -53.17 17.19 29.61
C ARG A 157 -52.90 18.61 30.12
N GLU A 158 -53.79 19.55 29.84
CA GLU A 158 -54.69 20.12 30.86
C GLU A 158 -55.34 21.44 30.41
N ARG A 159 -56.66 21.51 30.67
CA ARG A 159 -57.47 22.69 31.02
C ARG A 159 -57.75 23.73 29.91
N GLN A 160 -58.96 23.67 29.34
CA GLN A 160 -60.16 24.36 29.85
C GLN A 160 -61.43 23.75 29.23
#